data_AF-A0A961B1M0-F1
#
_entry.id   AF-A0A961B1M0-F1
#
_cell.length_a   1.000
_cell.length_b   1.000
_cell.length_c   1.000
_cell.angle_alpha   90.00
_cell.angle_beta   90.00
_cell.angle_gamma   90.00
#
_symmetry.space_group_name_H-M   'P 1'
#
loop_
_entity.id
_entity.type
_entity.pdbx_description
1 polymer ?
#
loop_
_entity_poly.entity_id
_entity_poly.type
_entity_poly.pdbx_seq_one_letter_code
_entity_poly.pdbx_strand_id
1 'polypeptide(L)'
;MVDANVWLALAVDVHAHHRMAKAWFESRKDDSCAFCRVTQMALLRHLTNRLIMGEANVLGQKGAWEVYDSLVNDPRVVFVTEMTAIDAPFRAAASSESPRHQRWTDAYLAAFAKAHGFSLTTLDRGFLDYGDLKVDLLI
;
A
#
# COMPACT_ATOMS: atom_id res chain seq x y z
N MET A 1 -6.75 3.20 -3.90
CA MET A 1 -5.39 2.63 -3.80
C MET A 1 -5.16 2.17 -2.38
N VAL A 2 -4.41 1.09 -2.22
CA VAL A 2 -4.19 0.45 -0.92
C VAL A 2 -2.70 0.49 -0.61
N ASP A 3 -2.37 0.97 0.58
CA ASP A 3 -1.00 1.05 1.07
C ASP A 3 -0.42 -0.34 1.40
N ALA A 4 0.91 -0.47 1.36
CA ALA A 4 1.62 -1.72 1.61
C ALA A 4 1.38 -2.29 3.01
N ASN A 5 1.17 -1.44 4.02
CA ASN A 5 0.86 -1.90 5.39
C ASN A 5 -0.50 -2.63 5.46
N VAL A 6 -1.50 -2.20 4.68
CA VAL A 6 -2.81 -2.86 4.59
C VAL A 6 -2.68 -4.17 3.82
N TRP A 7 -1.94 -4.19 2.70
CA TRP A 7 -1.68 -5.43 1.96
C TRP A 7 -0.97 -6.47 2.82
N LEU A 8 0.05 -6.05 3.58
CA LEU A 8 0.76 -6.93 4.49
C LEU A 8 -0.16 -7.45 5.60
N ALA A 9 -0.97 -6.58 6.20
CA ALA A 9 -1.95 -6.98 7.21
C ALA A 9 -2.99 -7.97 6.65
N LEU A 10 -3.42 -7.81 5.41
CA LEU A 10 -4.35 -8.72 4.75
C LEU A 10 -3.69 -10.08 4.46
N ALA A 11 -2.44 -10.09 3.99
CA ALA A 11 -1.72 -11.29 3.58
C ALA A 11 -1.21 -12.15 4.75
N VAL A 12 -0.99 -11.55 5.92
CA VAL A 12 -0.32 -12.20 7.06
C VAL A 12 -1.31 -12.31 8.22
N ASP A 13 -1.78 -13.52 8.50
CA ASP A 13 -2.81 -13.81 9.50
C ASP A 13 -2.40 -13.47 10.95
N VAL A 14 -1.12 -13.64 11.27
CA VAL A 14 -0.52 -13.27 12.56
C VAL A 14 -0.28 -11.77 12.72
N HIS A 15 -0.51 -10.96 11.69
CA HIS A 15 -0.36 -9.51 11.78
C HIS A 15 -1.41 -8.93 12.75
N ALA A 16 -0.99 -8.00 13.63
CA ALA A 16 -1.87 -7.42 14.66
C ALA A 16 -3.16 -6.81 14.07
N HIS A 17 -3.07 -6.25 12.86
CA HIS A 17 -4.19 -5.64 12.15
C HIS A 17 -4.90 -6.56 11.14
N HIS A 18 -4.60 -7.87 11.12
CA HIS A 18 -5.14 -8.79 10.11
C HIS A 18 -6.68 -8.82 10.10
N ARG A 19 -7.31 -8.94 11.28
CA ARG A 19 -8.77 -8.97 11.39
C ARG A 19 -9.43 -7.71 10.82
N MET A 20 -8.84 -6.55 11.08
CA MET A 20 -9.33 -5.27 10.60
C MET A 20 -9.16 -5.13 9.08
N ALA A 21 -7.97 -5.45 8.56
CA ALA A 21 -7.70 -5.42 7.13
C ALA A 21 -8.61 -6.40 6.36
N LYS A 22 -8.84 -7.59 6.91
CA LYS A 22 -9.75 -8.59 6.33
C LYS A 22 -11.19 -8.11 6.31
N ALA A 23 -11.72 -7.60 7.43
CA ALA A 23 -13.09 -7.06 7.49
C ALA A 23 -13.28 -5.88 6.53
N TRP A 24 -12.29 -4.99 6.45
CA TRP A 24 -12.27 -3.92 5.45
C TRP A 24 -12.34 -4.50 4.03
N PHE A 25 -11.47 -5.44 3.68
CA PHE A 25 -11.37 -6.04 2.35
C PHE A 25 -12.63 -6.82 1.94
N GLU A 26 -13.27 -7.52 2.88
CA GLU A 26 -14.55 -8.24 2.67
C GLU A 26 -15.72 -7.32 2.35
N SER A 27 -15.66 -6.05 2.78
CA SER A 27 -16.68 -5.05 2.45
C SER A 27 -16.45 -4.32 1.11
N ARG A 28 -15.34 -4.60 0.42
CA ARG A 28 -14.96 -3.93 -0.83
C ARG A 28 -15.66 -4.53 -2.03
N LYS A 29 -15.88 -3.70 -3.05
CA LYS A 29 -16.42 -4.11 -4.34
C LYS A 29 -15.32 -4.61 -5.26
N ASP A 30 -15.71 -5.31 -6.32
CA ASP A 30 -14.81 -5.66 -7.42
C ASP A 30 -14.07 -4.41 -7.95
N ASP A 31 -12.83 -4.61 -8.37
CA ASP A 31 -11.93 -3.58 -8.91
C ASP A 31 -11.67 -2.35 -8.01
N SER A 32 -11.96 -2.42 -6.71
CA SER A 32 -11.84 -1.26 -5.80
C SER A 32 -10.55 -1.22 -4.97
N CYS A 33 -9.75 -2.30 -4.98
CA CYS A 33 -8.52 -2.43 -4.22
C CYS A 33 -7.29 -2.39 -5.15
N ALA A 34 -6.78 -1.19 -5.41
CA ALA A 34 -5.67 -1.01 -6.35
C ALA A 34 -4.29 -1.25 -5.70
N PHE A 35 -3.51 -2.16 -6.28
CA PHE A 35 -2.05 -2.17 -6.24
C PHE A 35 -1.47 -1.15 -7.21
N CYS A 36 -0.27 -0.67 -6.92
CA CYS A 36 0.65 -0.10 -7.89
C CYS A 36 2.01 -0.80 -7.76
N ARG A 37 2.96 -0.51 -8.66
CA ARG A 37 4.29 -1.15 -8.61
C ARG A 37 5.00 -0.92 -7.28
N VAL A 38 4.85 0.25 -6.69
CA VAL A 38 5.49 0.58 -5.40
C VAL A 38 4.92 -0.26 -4.26
N THR A 39 3.60 -0.40 -4.14
CA THR A 39 2.98 -1.19 -3.07
C THR A 39 3.19 -2.69 -3.27
N GLN A 40 3.25 -3.18 -4.50
CA GLN A 40 3.68 -4.54 -4.81
C GLN A 40 5.12 -4.80 -4.36
N MET A 41 6.07 -3.95 -4.76
CA MET A 41 7.47 -4.11 -4.37
C MET A 41 7.65 -4.03 -2.85
N ALA A 42 6.90 -3.15 -2.19
CA ALA A 42 6.90 -3.06 -0.74
C ALA A 42 6.37 -4.34 -0.09
N LEU A 43 5.25 -4.89 -0.54
CA LEU A 43 4.72 -6.17 -0.05
C LEU A 43 5.76 -7.30 -0.20
N LEU A 44 6.31 -7.49 -1.40
CA LEU A 44 7.31 -8.51 -1.67
C LEU A 44 8.53 -8.35 -0.75
N ARG A 45 9.05 -7.12 -0.61
CA ARG A 45 10.17 -6.82 0.28
C ARG A 45 9.85 -7.12 1.73
N HIS A 46 8.63 -6.83 2.20
CA HIS A 46 8.20 -7.08 3.57
C HIS A 46 8.09 -8.58 3.86
N LEU A 47 7.44 -9.34 2.98
CA LEU A 47 7.31 -10.80 3.10
C LEU A 47 8.66 -11.52 3.14
N THR A 48 9.67 -10.96 2.47
CA THR A 48 11.04 -11.50 2.48
C THR A 48 11.96 -10.86 3.53
N ASN A 49 11.44 -10.02 4.43
CA ASN A 49 12.25 -9.36 5.45
C ASN A 49 12.05 -10.03 6.82
N ARG A 50 13.10 -10.72 7.28
CA ARG A 50 13.13 -11.42 8.57
C ARG A 50 12.85 -10.52 9.78
N LEU A 51 13.25 -9.24 9.74
CA LEU A 51 12.98 -8.30 10.84
C LEU A 51 11.50 -7.92 10.94
N ILE A 52 10.74 -8.06 9.84
CA ILE A 52 9.32 -7.74 9.79
C ILE A 52 8.48 -8.99 10.05
N MET A 53 8.82 -10.10 9.39
CA MET A 53 8.03 -11.35 9.43
C MET A 53 8.38 -12.27 10.62
N GLY A 54 9.58 -12.09 11.20
CA GLY A 54 10.15 -13.03 12.15
C GLY A 54 10.58 -14.35 11.48
N GLU A 55 11.28 -15.20 12.24
CA GLU A 55 11.87 -16.44 11.71
C GLU A 55 10.80 -17.43 11.21
N ALA A 56 9.65 -17.46 11.85
CA ALA A 56 8.59 -18.43 11.57
C ALA A 56 7.77 -18.12 10.31
N ASN A 57 7.70 -16.85 9.88
CA ASN A 57 6.81 -16.42 8.80
C ASN A 57 7.54 -15.78 7.60
N VAL A 58 8.86 -15.57 7.69
CA VAL A 58 9.63 -15.00 6.58
C VAL A 58 9.61 -15.94 5.37
N LEU A 59 9.36 -15.39 4.19
CA LEU A 59 9.29 -16.14 2.95
C LEU A 59 10.54 -15.94 2.09
N GLY A 60 10.79 -16.89 1.20
CA GLY A 60 11.65 -16.68 0.03
C GLY A 60 10.90 -15.97 -1.10
N GLN A 61 11.62 -15.58 -2.15
CA GLN A 61 11.06 -14.82 -3.27
C GLN A 61 9.89 -15.54 -3.94
N LYS A 62 9.98 -16.86 -4.11
CA LYS A 62 8.88 -17.67 -4.69
C LYS A 62 7.61 -17.59 -3.86
N GLY A 63 7.72 -17.80 -2.55
CA GLY A 63 6.56 -17.72 -1.64
C GLY A 63 5.96 -16.31 -1.59
N ALA A 64 6.79 -15.26 -1.65
CA ALA A 64 6.31 -13.89 -1.72
C ALA A 64 5.50 -13.62 -3.01
N TRP A 65 5.92 -14.19 -4.16
CA TRP A 65 5.15 -14.14 -5.40
C TRP A 65 3.85 -14.92 -5.30
N GLU A 66 3.86 -16.13 -4.73
CA GLU A 66 2.64 -16.94 -4.53
C GLU A 66 1.60 -16.17 -3.68
N VAL A 67 2.03 -15.46 -2.64
CA VAL A 67 1.17 -14.57 -1.84
C VAL A 67 0.63 -13.41 -2.69
N TYR A 68 1.48 -12.70 -3.42
CA TYR A 68 1.03 -11.62 -4.29
C TYR A 68 0.03 -12.12 -5.35
N ASP A 69 0.31 -13.24 -6.01
CA ASP A 69 -0.54 -13.85 -7.03
C ASP A 69 -1.90 -14.24 -6.45
N SER A 70 -1.94 -14.77 -5.22
CA SER A 70 -3.20 -15.03 -4.52
C SER A 70 -4.07 -13.78 -4.31
N LEU A 71 -3.43 -12.62 -4.03
CA LEU A 71 -4.16 -11.37 -3.83
C LEU A 71 -4.69 -10.82 -5.15
N VAL A 72 -3.89 -10.81 -6.22
CA VAL A 72 -4.31 -10.24 -7.52
C VAL A 72 -5.25 -11.13 -8.32
N ASN A 73 -5.40 -12.40 -7.94
CA ASN A 73 -6.43 -13.29 -8.48
C ASN A 73 -7.82 -13.04 -7.87
N ASP A 74 -7.92 -12.22 -6.81
CA ASP A 74 -9.19 -11.82 -6.24
C ASP A 74 -9.86 -10.72 -7.10
N PRO A 75 -11.16 -10.81 -7.45
CA PRO A 75 -11.84 -9.84 -8.32
C PRO A 75 -11.91 -8.42 -7.75
N ARG A 76 -11.66 -8.24 -6.45
CA ARG A 76 -11.58 -6.91 -5.82
C ARG A 76 -10.29 -6.19 -6.14
N VAL A 77 -9.25 -6.90 -6.59
CA VAL A 77 -7.89 -6.38 -6.71
C VAL A 77 -7.55 -6.05 -8.15
N VAL A 78 -7.04 -4.84 -8.37
CA VAL A 78 -6.56 -4.37 -9.68
C VAL A 78 -5.14 -3.85 -9.59
N PHE A 79 -4.38 -4.00 -10.67
CA PHE A 79 -3.07 -3.38 -10.79
C PHE A 79 -3.16 -2.11 -11.64
N VAL A 80 -2.82 -0.97 -11.06
CA VAL A 80 -2.86 0.33 -11.73
C VAL A 80 -1.45 0.82 -12.01
N THR A 81 -1.21 1.23 -13.24
CA THR A 81 0.06 1.83 -13.68
C THR A 81 0.06 3.33 -13.47
N GLU A 82 1.24 3.88 -13.21
CA GLU A 82 1.46 5.31 -13.08
C GLU A 82 1.06 6.10 -14.33
N MET A 83 0.49 7.29 -14.14
CA MET A 83 0.21 8.24 -15.22
C MET A 83 1.48 8.98 -15.64
N THR A 84 1.63 9.24 -16.94
CA THR A 84 2.81 9.92 -17.52
C THR A 84 3.13 11.29 -16.89
N ALA A 85 2.16 11.97 -16.30
CA ALA A 85 2.33 13.31 -15.72
C ALA A 85 2.46 13.33 -14.18
N ILE A 86 2.99 12.28 -13.56
CA ILE A 86 3.10 12.16 -12.09
C ILE A 86 4.10 13.14 -11.45
N ASP A 87 5.09 13.61 -12.20
CA ASP A 87 6.22 14.39 -11.66
C ASP A 87 5.78 15.65 -10.93
N ALA A 88 4.84 16.41 -11.50
CA ALA A 88 4.33 17.64 -10.89
C ALA A 88 3.60 17.38 -9.56
N PRO A 89 2.57 16.51 -9.48
CA PRO A 89 1.91 16.21 -8.22
C PRO A 89 2.86 15.51 -7.23
N PHE A 90 3.82 14.71 -7.69
CA PHE A 90 4.81 14.08 -6.81
C PHE A 90 5.76 15.10 -6.18
N ARG A 91 6.30 16.05 -6.96
CA ARG A 91 7.12 17.15 -6.43
C ARG A 91 6.35 18.00 -5.42
N ALA A 92 5.08 18.28 -5.68
CA ALA A 92 4.23 19.02 -4.75
C ALA A 92 4.02 18.25 -3.44
N ALA A 93 3.72 16.94 -3.51
CA ALA A 93 3.54 16.10 -2.33
C ALA A 93 4.84 15.89 -1.53
N ALA A 94 5.99 15.80 -2.20
CA ALA A 94 7.29 15.60 -1.56
C ALA A 94 7.92 16.89 -1.03
N SER A 95 7.29 18.05 -1.25
CA SER A 95 7.82 19.35 -0.84
C SER A 95 7.96 19.43 0.68
N SER A 96 9.18 19.72 1.15
CA SER A 96 9.49 19.88 2.57
C SER A 96 10.69 20.81 2.72
N GLU A 97 10.60 21.75 3.66
CA GLU A 97 11.71 22.67 3.99
C GLU A 97 12.82 21.97 4.82
N SER A 98 12.55 20.78 5.35
CA SER A 98 13.50 19.98 6.15
C SER A 98 13.77 18.62 5.50
N PRO A 99 14.98 18.04 5.66
CA PRO A 99 15.29 16.69 5.18
C PRO A 99 14.38 15.63 5.81
N ARG A 100 13.65 14.86 4.98
CA ARG A 100 12.73 13.79 5.42
C ARG A 100 12.81 12.57 4.51
N HIS A 101 13.88 11.79 4.63
CA HIS A 101 14.14 10.65 3.73
C HIS A 101 13.04 9.58 3.72
N GLN A 102 12.22 9.49 4.77
CA GLN A 102 11.18 8.47 4.91
C GLN A 102 9.92 8.79 4.09
N ARG A 103 9.72 10.06 3.69
CA ARG A 103 8.47 10.52 3.05
C ARG A 103 8.39 10.27 1.55
N TRP A 104 9.46 9.85 0.89
CA TRP A 104 9.46 9.73 -0.57
C TRP A 104 8.40 8.75 -1.08
N THR A 105 8.28 7.59 -0.45
CA THR A 105 7.26 6.60 -0.80
C THR A 105 5.86 7.14 -0.52
N ASP A 106 5.65 7.76 0.64
CA ASP A 106 4.33 8.27 1.02
C ASP A 106 3.89 9.41 0.10
N ALA A 107 4.81 10.33 -0.23
CA ALA A 107 4.55 11.43 -1.15
C ALA A 107 4.23 10.90 -2.56
N TYR A 108 4.93 9.85 -3.00
CA TYR A 108 4.63 9.18 -4.26
C TYR A 108 3.23 8.57 -4.24
N LEU A 109 2.87 7.83 -3.19
CA LEU A 109 1.56 7.22 -3.07
C LEU A 109 0.43 8.26 -2.95
N ALA A 110 0.67 9.36 -2.24
CA ALA A 110 -0.26 10.48 -2.17
C ALA A 110 -0.48 11.11 -3.55
N ALA A 111 0.60 11.36 -4.30
CA ALA A 111 0.51 11.89 -5.66
C ALA A 111 -0.18 10.92 -6.63
N PHE A 112 0.13 9.62 -6.54
CA PHE A 112 -0.48 8.58 -7.36
C PHE A 112 -1.99 8.51 -7.11
N ALA A 113 -2.41 8.43 -5.83
CA ALA A 113 -3.82 8.43 -5.48
C ALA A 113 -4.54 9.67 -6.01
N LYS A 114 -3.96 10.86 -5.84
CA LYS A 114 -4.53 12.12 -6.34
C LYS A 114 -4.64 12.14 -7.87
N ALA A 115 -3.60 11.73 -8.58
CA ALA A 115 -3.57 11.72 -10.05
C ALA A 115 -4.67 10.82 -10.63
N HIS A 116 -4.92 9.67 -10.00
CA HIS A 116 -5.99 8.75 -10.40
C HIS A 116 -7.37 9.05 -9.79
N GLY A 117 -7.49 10.08 -8.95
CA GLY A 117 -8.74 10.39 -8.24
C GLY A 117 -9.14 9.34 -7.19
N PHE A 118 -8.21 8.51 -6.73
CA PHE A 118 -8.44 7.46 -5.75
C PHE A 118 -8.40 7.99 -4.31
N SER A 119 -9.11 7.30 -3.42
CA SER A 119 -8.79 7.33 -1.99
C SER A 119 -7.59 6.42 -1.68
N LEU A 120 -6.82 6.75 -0.65
CA LEU A 120 -5.74 5.91 -0.13
C LEU A 120 -6.17 5.25 1.18
N THR A 121 -6.26 3.91 1.19
CA THR A 121 -6.47 3.14 2.42
C THR A 121 -5.13 2.79 3.06
N THR A 122 -4.95 3.10 4.35
CA THR A 122 -3.69 2.91 5.08
C THR A 122 -3.92 2.64 6.57
N LEU A 123 -2.92 2.06 7.24
CA LEU A 123 -2.80 2.00 8.71
C LEU A 123 -1.96 3.17 9.28
N ASP A 124 -1.33 3.98 8.42
CA ASP A 124 -0.43 5.06 8.83
C ASP A 124 -1.13 6.43 8.87
N ARG A 125 -1.15 7.03 10.05
CA ARG A 125 -1.69 8.38 10.28
C ARG A 125 -0.89 9.47 9.57
N GLY A 126 0.36 9.20 9.19
CA GLY A 126 1.21 10.15 8.46
C GLY A 126 0.61 10.61 7.13
N PHE A 127 -0.29 9.82 6.53
CA PHE A 127 -0.97 10.24 5.30
C PHE A 127 -2.01 11.36 5.49
N LEU A 128 -2.44 11.63 6.74
CA LEU A 128 -3.32 12.75 7.05
C LEU A 128 -2.65 14.12 6.83
N ASP A 129 -1.31 14.16 6.78
CA ASP A 129 -0.56 15.38 6.48
C ASP A 129 -0.73 15.84 5.02
N TYR A 130 -1.22 14.98 4.12
CA TYR A 130 -1.46 15.33 2.72
C TYR A 130 -2.87 15.90 2.54
N GLY A 131 -3.06 17.19 2.81
CA GLY A 131 -4.38 17.86 2.91
C GLY A 131 -5.45 17.45 1.89
N ASP A 132 -5.17 17.53 0.57
CA ASP A 132 -6.19 17.20 -0.44
C ASP A 132 -6.33 15.69 -0.75
N LEU A 133 -5.67 14.81 0.00
CA LEU A 133 -5.74 13.37 -0.19
C LEU A 133 -6.97 12.82 0.54
N LYS A 134 -7.81 12.05 -0.17
CA LYS A 134 -8.86 11.26 0.48
C LYS A 134 -8.22 10.05 1.16
N VAL A 135 -8.19 10.03 2.48
CA VAL A 135 -7.59 8.95 3.27
C VAL A 135 -8.68 8.11 3.94
N ASP A 136 -8.59 6.80 3.76
CA ASP A 136 -9.41 5.78 4.45
C ASP A 136 -8.50 5.10 5.50
N LEU A 137 -8.40 5.71 6.69
CA LEU A 137 -7.53 5.24 7.76
C LEU A 137 -8.20 4.09 8.52
N LEU A 138 -7.54 2.92 8.57
CA LEU A 138 -8.02 1.77 9.34
C LEU A 138 -7.49 1.86 10.79
N ILE A 139 -8.38 2.05 11.77
CA ILE A 139 -8.08 2.14 13.21
C ILE A 139 -9.03 1.28 14.05
#